data_AF-A0A524H027-F1
#
_entry.id   AF-A0A524H027-F1
#
_cell.length_a   1.000
_cell.length_b   1.000
_cell.length_c   1.000
_cell.angle_alpha   90.00
_cell.angle_beta   90.00
_cell.angle_gamma   90.00
#
_symmetry.space_group_name_H-M   'P 1'
#
loop_
_entity.id
_entity.type
_entity.pdbx_description
1 polymer ?
#
loop_
_entity_poly.entity_id
_entity_poly.type
_entity_poly.pdbx_seq_one_letter_code
_entity_poly.pdbx_strand_id
1 'polypeptide(L)'
;MVLYGAEFGAGWAVLIVLMGVRFVHSLQIIAVRAIEAMNRPDVIFKISMLVMGLNLVGDIVLVYYFGIIGAAVATLISMSVFLGAALYYLKMLLDVQVPYRKIGNEIAAGIVMLVLIWGVDSILQSVPVHGALKLAVLILSGIVCYASCLFMFDRNMLADLREKTLG
;
A
#
# COMPACT_ATOMS: atom_id res chain seq x y z
N MET A 1 4.82 7.89 19.43
CA MET A 1 5.28 8.94 20.37
C MET A 1 5.59 10.28 19.73
N VAL A 2 6.22 10.33 18.54
CA VAL A 2 6.69 11.60 17.94
C VAL A 2 5.58 12.60 17.58
N LEU A 3 4.46 12.15 17.00
CA LEU A 3 3.36 13.03 16.56
C LEU A 3 2.15 13.01 17.51
N TYR A 4 1.82 11.84 18.04
CA TYR A 4 0.59 11.62 18.82
C TYR A 4 0.81 11.44 20.34
N GLY A 5 2.06 11.51 20.84
CA GLY A 5 2.34 11.34 22.29
C GLY A 5 2.42 9.87 22.76
N ALA A 6 2.61 9.68 24.07
CA ALA A 6 2.80 8.37 24.72
C ALA A 6 1.49 7.56 24.85
N GLU A 7 0.37 8.27 24.94
CA GLU A 7 -1.00 7.75 25.06
C GLU A 7 -1.37 6.80 23.89
N PHE A 8 -0.76 6.99 22.72
CA PHE A 8 -1.01 6.24 21.49
C PHE A 8 0.00 5.10 21.26
N GLY A 9 0.59 4.56 22.33
CA GLY A 9 1.59 3.49 22.27
C GLY A 9 1.16 2.24 21.49
N ALA A 10 -0.14 1.97 21.35
CA ALA A 10 -0.67 0.85 20.55
C ALA A 10 -0.88 1.18 19.05
N GLY A 11 -0.85 2.46 18.66
CA GLY A 11 -1.22 2.90 17.30
C GLY A 11 -0.25 2.45 16.21
N TRP A 12 1.02 2.21 16.53
CA TRP A 12 2.01 1.77 15.53
C TRP A 12 1.68 0.37 14.97
N ALA A 13 1.17 -0.54 15.80
CA ALA A 13 0.78 -1.88 15.37
C ALA A 13 -0.40 -1.81 14.38
N VAL A 14 -1.37 -0.94 14.66
CA VAL A 14 -2.49 -0.64 13.75
C VAL A 14 -1.96 -0.11 12.41
N LEU A 15 -1.00 0.81 12.44
CA LEU A 15 -0.42 1.37 11.22
C LEU A 15 0.26 0.30 10.36
N ILE A 16 0.96 -0.68 10.96
CA ILE A 16 1.54 -1.81 10.21
C ILE A 16 0.46 -2.60 9.48
N VAL A 17 -0.64 -2.93 10.17
CA VAL A 17 -1.77 -3.64 9.55
C VAL A 17 -2.37 -2.79 8.41
N LEU A 18 -2.54 -1.49 8.62
CA LEU A 18 -3.06 -0.56 7.62
C LEU A 18 -2.10 -0.37 6.42
N MET A 19 -0.79 -0.54 6.59
CA MET A 19 0.13 -0.60 5.45
C MET A 19 -0.16 -1.84 4.59
N GLY A 20 -0.43 -2.99 5.21
CA GLY A 20 -0.93 -4.17 4.51
C GLY A 20 -2.24 -3.91 3.77
N VAL A 21 -3.17 -3.20 4.41
CA VAL A 21 -4.44 -2.78 3.76
C VAL A 21 -4.15 -1.94 2.52
N ARG A 22 -3.24 -0.97 2.61
CA ARG A 22 -2.87 -0.13 1.45
C ARG A 22 -2.25 -0.92 0.31
N PHE A 23 -1.46 -1.94 0.61
CA PHE A 23 -0.92 -2.84 -0.40
C PHE A 23 -2.01 -3.64 -1.11
N VAL A 24 -2.94 -4.25 -0.38
CA VAL A 24 -4.07 -5.00 -0.99
C VAL A 24 -4.95 -4.06 -1.81
N HIS A 25 -5.22 -2.87 -1.30
CA HIS A 25 -6.05 -1.87 -1.96
C HIS A 25 -5.47 -1.40 -3.30
N SER A 26 -4.14 -1.29 -3.43
CA SER A 26 -3.52 -0.86 -4.70
C SER A 26 -3.81 -1.87 -5.82
N LEU A 27 -3.73 -3.17 -5.53
CA LEU A 27 -4.08 -4.23 -6.46
C LEU A 27 -5.59 -4.26 -6.74
N GLN A 28 -6.40 -4.01 -5.70
CA GLN A 28 -7.86 -4.02 -5.80
C GLN A 28 -8.36 -2.92 -6.74
N ILE A 29 -7.80 -1.70 -6.68
CA ILE A 29 -8.14 -0.63 -7.63
C ILE A 29 -7.90 -1.06 -9.08
N ILE A 30 -6.78 -1.74 -9.36
CA ILE A 30 -6.45 -2.20 -10.72
C ILE A 30 -7.52 -3.18 -11.20
N ALA A 31 -7.88 -4.16 -10.38
CA ALA A 31 -8.89 -5.16 -10.72
C ALA A 31 -10.27 -4.53 -10.91
N VAL A 32 -10.68 -3.62 -10.01
CA VAL A 32 -11.98 -2.91 -10.09
C VAL A 32 -12.08 -2.14 -11.40
N ARG A 33 -11.08 -1.31 -11.71
CA ARG A 33 -11.08 -0.50 -12.93
C ARG A 33 -11.11 -1.35 -14.20
N ALA A 34 -10.40 -2.49 -14.21
CA ALA A 34 -10.44 -3.42 -15.33
C ALA A 34 -11.84 -4.04 -15.52
N ILE A 35 -12.52 -4.40 -14.44
CA ILE A 35 -13.89 -4.95 -14.48
C ILE A 35 -14.90 -3.89 -14.92
N GLU A 36 -14.81 -2.68 -14.38
CA GLU A 36 -15.66 -1.56 -14.77
C GLU A 36 -15.50 -1.21 -16.26
N ALA A 37 -14.26 -1.23 -16.77
CA ALA A 37 -13.98 -1.01 -18.20
C ALA A 37 -14.62 -2.07 -19.11
N MET A 38 -14.94 -3.26 -18.60
CA MET A 38 -15.69 -4.31 -19.32
C MET A 38 -17.22 -4.13 -19.21
N ASN A 39 -17.70 -2.98 -18.76
CA ASN A 39 -19.11 -2.71 -18.48
C ASN A 39 -19.73 -3.71 -17.47
N ARG A 40 -18.96 -4.08 -16.44
CA ARG A 40 -19.41 -5.00 -15.37
C ARG A 40 -19.40 -4.38 -13.95
N PRO A 41 -19.93 -3.16 -13.75
CA PRO A 41 -20.04 -2.58 -12.40
C PRO A 41 -21.00 -3.38 -11.50
N ASP A 42 -21.91 -4.16 -12.07
CA ASP A 42 -22.83 -5.04 -11.33
C ASP A 42 -22.08 -6.11 -10.51
N VAL A 43 -20.95 -6.61 -11.04
CA VAL A 43 -20.09 -7.58 -10.35
C VAL A 43 -19.40 -6.91 -9.17
N ILE A 44 -18.85 -5.71 -9.38
CA ILE A 44 -18.21 -4.92 -8.33
C ILE A 44 -19.19 -4.60 -7.21
N PHE A 45 -20.42 -4.23 -7.55
CA PHE A 45 -21.48 -3.97 -6.57
C PHE A 45 -21.81 -5.20 -5.72
N LYS A 46 -21.96 -6.37 -6.34
CA LYS A 46 -22.22 -7.64 -5.63
C LYS A 46 -21.08 -8.00 -4.67
N ILE A 47 -19.83 -7.89 -5.11
CA ILE A 47 -18.65 -8.14 -4.26
C ILE A 47 -18.63 -7.15 -3.10
N SER A 48 -18.88 -5.87 -3.37
CA SER A 48 -18.91 -4.80 -2.35
C SER A 48 -19.94 -5.09 -1.25
N MET A 49 -21.16 -5.52 -1.61
CA MET A 49 -22.19 -5.86 -0.63
C MET A 49 -21.77 -7.02 0.28
N LEU A 50 -21.20 -8.09 -0.30
CA LEU A 50 -20.73 -9.24 0.46
C LEU A 50 -19.61 -8.84 1.43
N VAL A 51 -18.64 -8.09 0.92
CA VAL A 51 -17.47 -7.66 1.69
C VAL A 51 -17.84 -6.65 2.77
N MET A 52 -18.83 -5.78 2.52
CA MET A 52 -19.36 -4.87 3.54
C MET A 52 -19.97 -5.63 4.71
N GLY A 53 -20.75 -6.69 4.43
CA GLY A 53 -21.28 -7.57 5.48
C GLY A 53 -20.16 -8.27 6.26
N LEU A 54 -19.16 -8.81 5.55
CA LEU A 54 -17.99 -9.43 6.18
C LEU A 54 -17.21 -8.44 7.06
N ASN A 55 -17.04 -7.20 6.58
CA ASN A 55 -16.33 -6.15 7.30
C ASN A 55 -17.06 -5.74 8.57
N LEU A 56 -18.39 -5.54 8.49
CA LEU A 56 -19.21 -5.19 9.66
C LEU A 56 -19.21 -6.27 10.73
N VAL A 57 -19.42 -7.54 10.34
CA VAL A 57 -19.37 -8.67 11.27
C VAL A 57 -17.95 -8.84 11.83
N GLY A 58 -16.96 -8.72 10.96
CA GLY A 58 -15.54 -8.78 11.32
C GLY A 58 -15.19 -7.70 12.34
N ASP A 59 -15.61 -6.45 12.14
CA ASP A 59 -15.39 -5.35 13.07
C ASP A 59 -16.01 -5.66 14.43
N ILE A 60 -17.27 -6.08 14.48
CA ILE A 60 -17.94 -6.41 15.76
C ILE A 60 -17.16 -7.49 16.53
N VAL A 61 -16.79 -8.58 15.86
CA VAL A 61 -16.12 -9.72 16.49
C VAL A 61 -14.67 -9.37 16.84
N LEU A 62 -13.90 -8.86 15.90
CA LEU A 62 -12.47 -8.63 16.08
C LEU A 62 -12.21 -7.43 17.00
N VAL A 63 -13.04 -6.38 16.98
CA VAL A 63 -12.89 -5.27 17.94
C VAL A 63 -13.20 -5.74 19.35
N TYR A 64 -14.18 -6.62 19.54
CA TYR A 64 -14.46 -7.18 20.86
C TYR A 64 -13.25 -7.91 21.45
N TYR A 65 -12.53 -8.70 20.65
CA TYR A 65 -11.37 -9.48 21.13
C TYR A 65 -10.02 -8.72 21.08
N PHE A 66 -9.84 -7.83 20.10
CA PHE A 66 -8.53 -7.24 19.76
C PHE A 66 -8.55 -5.70 19.73
N GLY A 67 -9.66 -5.06 20.11
CA GLY A 67 -9.80 -3.60 20.10
C GLY A 67 -9.58 -3.00 18.71
N ILE A 68 -8.92 -1.83 18.66
CA ILE A 68 -8.70 -1.09 17.42
C ILE A 68 -7.82 -1.83 16.40
N ILE A 69 -6.91 -2.71 16.85
CA ILE A 69 -6.14 -3.58 15.94
C ILE A 69 -7.09 -4.55 15.22
N GLY A 70 -8.11 -5.04 15.93
CA GLY A 70 -9.17 -5.87 15.37
C GLY A 70 -9.88 -5.23 14.18
N ALA A 71 -10.20 -3.93 14.26
CA ALA A 71 -10.81 -3.20 13.14
C ALA A 71 -9.89 -3.13 11.90
N ALA A 72 -8.60 -2.89 12.10
CA ALA A 72 -7.64 -2.88 10.99
C ALA A 72 -7.50 -4.27 10.35
N VAL A 73 -7.50 -5.33 11.16
CA VAL A 73 -7.46 -6.72 10.66
C VAL A 73 -8.75 -7.08 9.93
N ALA A 74 -9.92 -6.68 10.43
CA ALA A 74 -11.20 -6.87 9.76
C ALA A 74 -11.22 -6.21 8.38
N THR A 75 -10.67 -4.99 8.28
CA THR A 75 -10.50 -4.26 7.02
C THR A 75 -9.56 -4.99 6.07
N LEU A 76 -8.42 -5.48 6.56
CA LEU A 76 -7.46 -6.22 5.75
C LEU A 76 -8.05 -7.51 5.17
N ILE A 77 -8.76 -8.27 6.00
CA ILE A 77 -9.44 -9.51 5.57
C ILE A 77 -10.49 -9.17 4.50
N SER A 78 -11.33 -8.18 4.77
CA SER A 78 -12.42 -7.77 3.88
C SER A 78 -11.89 -7.31 2.52
N MET A 79 -10.85 -6.46 2.50
CA MET A 79 -10.21 -6.04 1.25
C MET A 79 -9.52 -7.20 0.52
N SER A 80 -8.93 -8.15 1.25
CA SER A 80 -8.30 -9.33 0.64
C SER A 80 -9.34 -10.23 -0.03
N VAL A 81 -10.50 -10.44 0.61
CA VAL A 81 -11.63 -11.16 0.02
C VAL A 81 -12.17 -10.44 -1.21
N PHE A 82 -12.30 -9.11 -1.14
CA PHE A 82 -12.68 -8.30 -2.30
C PHE A 82 -11.71 -8.53 -3.47
N LEU A 83 -10.41 -8.34 -3.22
CA LEU A 83 -9.37 -8.48 -4.22
C LEU A 83 -9.39 -9.89 -4.83
N GLY A 84 -9.50 -10.93 -3.99
CA GLY A 84 -9.57 -12.32 -4.43
C GLY A 84 -10.75 -12.57 -5.37
N ALA A 85 -11.94 -12.08 -5.01
CA ALA A 85 -13.13 -12.20 -5.86
C ALA A 85 -13.01 -11.44 -7.19
N ALA A 86 -12.47 -10.22 -7.15
CA ALA A 86 -12.24 -9.40 -8.35
C ALA A 86 -11.20 -10.03 -9.27
N LEU A 87 -10.07 -10.52 -8.74
CA LEU A 87 -9.04 -11.20 -9.53
C LEU A 87 -9.53 -12.53 -10.10
N TYR A 88 -10.34 -13.27 -9.36
CA TYR A 88 -10.97 -14.50 -9.86
C TYR A 88 -11.83 -14.20 -11.08
N TYR A 89 -12.70 -13.19 -11.01
CA TYR A 89 -13.54 -12.78 -12.13
C TYR A 89 -12.69 -12.29 -13.32
N LEU A 90 -11.64 -11.51 -13.05
CA LEU A 90 -10.76 -10.97 -14.10
C LEU A 90 -9.99 -12.08 -14.85
N LYS A 91 -9.49 -13.09 -14.12
CA LYS A 91 -8.78 -14.24 -14.71
C LYS A 91 -9.64 -15.08 -15.66
N MET A 92 -10.96 -15.07 -15.48
CA MET A 92 -11.87 -15.77 -16.40
C MET A 92 -12.02 -15.06 -17.75
N LEU A 93 -11.66 -13.77 -17.83
CA LEU A 93 -11.94 -12.91 -18.97
C LEU A 93 -10.69 -12.43 -19.71
N LEU A 94 -9.58 -12.28 -18.99
CA LEU A 94 -8.33 -11.73 -19.55
C LEU A 94 -7.16 -12.66 -19.28
N ASP A 95 -6.35 -12.87 -20.31
CA ASP A 95 -5.00 -13.38 -20.16
C ASP A 95 -4.06 -12.20 -19.84
N VAL A 96 -3.72 -12.04 -18.56
CA VAL A 96 -2.96 -10.89 -18.08
C VAL A 96 -1.47 -11.20 -18.12
N GLN A 97 -0.74 -10.48 -18.96
CA GLN A 97 0.73 -10.49 -18.93
C GLN A 97 1.23 -9.60 -17.79
N VAL A 98 1.85 -10.22 -16.79
CA VAL A 98 2.42 -9.51 -15.65
C VAL A 98 3.76 -8.87 -16.04
N PRO A 99 3.97 -7.56 -15.84
CA PRO A 99 5.22 -6.89 -16.18
C PRO A 99 6.30 -7.16 -15.11
N TYR A 100 6.79 -8.41 -15.03
CA TYR A 100 7.72 -8.88 -14.00
C TYR A 100 8.97 -8.00 -13.87
N ARG A 101 9.48 -7.44 -14.97
CA ARG A 101 10.64 -6.54 -14.95
C ARG A 101 10.36 -5.23 -14.20
N LYS A 102 9.19 -4.62 -14.41
CA LYS A 102 8.82 -3.36 -13.75
C LYS A 102 8.62 -3.60 -12.25
N ILE A 103 7.91 -4.68 -11.90
CA ILE A 103 7.72 -5.10 -10.50
C ILE A 103 9.07 -5.38 -9.82
N GLY A 104 9.98 -6.08 -10.50
CA GLY A 104 11.33 -6.34 -9.99
C GLY A 104 12.12 -5.06 -9.71
N ASN A 105 12.04 -4.07 -10.61
CA ASN A 105 12.69 -2.77 -10.42
C ASN A 105 12.10 -1.99 -9.23
N GLU A 106 10.77 -2.00 -9.05
CA GLU A 106 10.11 -1.36 -7.90
C GLU A 106 10.53 -2.02 -6.57
N ILE A 107 10.58 -3.36 -6.53
CA ILE A 107 11.04 -4.11 -5.36
C ILE A 107 12.51 -3.79 -5.06
N ALA A 108 13.37 -3.78 -6.08
CA ALA A 108 14.78 -3.45 -5.92
C ALA A 108 14.97 -2.02 -5.37
N ALA A 109 14.24 -1.04 -5.92
CA ALA A 109 14.26 0.34 -5.44
C ALA A 109 13.78 0.44 -3.97
N GLY A 110 12.74 -0.30 -3.61
CA GLY A 110 12.25 -0.39 -2.23
C GLY A 110 13.27 -0.99 -1.25
N ILE A 111 14.00 -2.02 -1.66
CA ILE A 111 15.08 -2.62 -0.84
C ILE A 111 16.23 -1.64 -0.66
N VAL A 112 16.67 -0.95 -1.72
CA VAL A 112 17.73 0.07 -1.61
C VAL A 112 17.31 1.20 -0.68
N MET A 113 16.08 1.68 -0.81
CA MET A 113 15.50 2.68 0.09
C MET A 113 15.48 2.20 1.55
N LEU A 114 15.10 0.94 1.80
CA LEU A 114 15.08 0.36 3.15
C LEU A 114 16.48 0.37 3.79
N VAL A 115 17.50 -0.06 3.03
CA VAL A 115 18.90 -0.07 3.49
C VAL A 115 19.38 1.36 3.78
N LEU A 116 19.04 2.31 2.91
CA LEU A 116 19.40 3.72 3.11
C LEU A 116 18.74 4.29 4.37
N ILE A 117 17.44 4.08 4.56
CA ILE A 117 16.73 4.56 5.75
C ILE A 117 17.35 3.98 7.02
N TRP A 118 17.72 2.70 7.02
CA TRP A 118 18.39 2.06 8.15
C TRP A 118 19.76 2.67 8.45
N GLY A 119 20.55 2.96 7.41
CA GLY A 119 21.83 3.65 7.55
C GLY A 119 21.69 5.08 8.07
N VAL A 120 20.74 5.86 7.51
CA VAL A 120 20.46 7.24 7.94
C VAL A 120 19.97 7.26 9.39
N ASP A 121 19.08 6.35 9.78
CA ASP A 121 18.61 6.25 11.16
C ASP A 121 19.76 5.97 12.13
N SER A 122 20.67 5.07 11.78
CA SER A 122 21.85 4.73 12.58
C SER A 122 22.78 5.94 12.80
N ILE A 123 22.95 6.79 11.78
CA ILE A 123 23.73 8.03 11.89
C ILE A 123 22.99 9.05 12.76
N LEU A 124 21.68 9.23 12.54
CA LEU A 124 20.86 10.19 13.28
C LEU A 124 20.73 9.85 14.77
N GLN A 125 20.94 8.60 15.19
CA GLN A 125 21.03 8.24 16.61
C GLN A 125 22.23 8.89 17.32
N SER A 126 23.29 9.24 16.58
CA SER A 126 24.50 9.89 17.12
C SER A 126 24.39 11.43 17.18
N VAL A 127 23.33 12.01 16.61
CA VAL A 127 23.11 13.45 16.51
C VAL A 127 21.86 13.81 17.32
N PRO A 128 21.79 14.97 18.00
CA PRO A 128 20.61 15.36 18.81
C PRO A 128 19.39 15.77 17.96
N VAL A 129 19.09 15.05 16.88
CA VAL A 129 17.89 15.25 16.06
C VAL A 129 16.76 14.39 16.63
N HIS A 130 15.73 15.04 17.17
CA HIS A 130 14.63 14.36 17.85
C HIS A 130 13.28 14.64 17.19
N GLY A 131 12.31 13.77 17.47
CA GLY A 131 10.90 14.03 17.15
C GLY A 131 10.62 14.16 15.65
N ALA A 132 9.77 15.13 15.30
CA ALA A 132 9.21 15.28 13.95
C ALA A 132 10.30 15.56 12.89
N LEU A 133 11.37 16.26 13.28
CA LEU A 133 12.48 16.56 12.38
C LEU A 133 13.21 15.29 11.93
N LYS A 134 13.44 14.34 12.85
CA LYS A 134 14.04 13.04 12.51
C LYS A 134 13.17 12.27 11.52
N LEU A 135 11.86 12.24 11.74
CA LEU A 135 10.91 11.60 10.82
C LEU A 135 10.90 12.27 9.45
N ALA A 136 10.89 13.60 9.39
CA ALA A 136 10.90 14.35 8.15
C ALA A 136 12.16 14.03 7.32
N VAL A 137 13.33 14.01 7.96
CA VAL A 137 14.60 13.65 7.30
C VAL A 137 14.53 12.23 6.72
N LEU A 138 14.09 11.24 7.50
CA LEU A 138 14.00 9.85 7.04
C LEU A 138 13.02 9.69 5.87
N ILE A 139 11.86 10.33 5.94
CA ILE A 139 10.83 10.27 4.88
C ILE A 139 11.37 10.94 3.62
N LEU A 140 11.92 12.15 3.71
CA LEU A 140 12.45 12.87 2.55
C LEU A 140 13.63 12.14 1.92
N SER A 141 14.56 11.60 2.71
CA SER A 141 15.67 10.79 2.18
C SER A 141 15.18 9.53 1.48
N GLY A 142 14.15 8.88 2.04
CA GLY A 142 13.52 7.71 1.43
C GLY A 142 12.87 8.03 0.09
N ILE A 143 12.07 9.10 0.04
CA ILE A 143 11.40 9.57 -1.20
C ILE A 143 12.44 9.86 -2.29
N VAL A 144 13.47 10.63 -1.96
CA VAL A 144 14.53 10.99 -2.92
C VAL A 144 15.24 9.73 -3.43
N CYS A 145 15.64 8.83 -2.53
CA CYS A 145 16.30 7.59 -2.89
C CYS A 145 15.44 6.71 -3.81
N TYR A 146 14.19 6.47 -3.42
CA TYR A 146 13.27 5.64 -4.20
C TYR A 146 13.02 6.23 -5.60
N ALA A 147 12.76 7.54 -5.68
CA ALA A 147 12.58 8.22 -6.95
C ALA A 147 13.84 8.11 -7.83
N SER A 148 15.03 8.37 -7.27
CA SER A 148 16.30 8.24 -8.00
C SER A 148 16.54 6.83 -8.51
N CYS A 149 16.26 5.79 -7.69
CA CYS A 149 16.37 4.40 -8.12
C CYS A 149 15.42 4.08 -9.28
N LEU A 150 14.16 4.52 -9.21
CA LEU A 150 13.21 4.32 -10.31
C LEU A 150 13.65 5.01 -11.59
N PHE A 151 14.11 6.27 -11.53
CA PHE A 151 14.65 6.97 -12.70
C PHE A 151 15.87 6.26 -13.30
N MET A 152 16.69 5.62 -12.47
CA MET A 152 17.88 4.91 -12.93
C MET A 152 17.56 3.55 -13.54
N PHE A 153 16.61 2.81 -12.95
CA PHE A 153 16.20 1.48 -13.41
C PHE A 153 15.23 1.53 -14.60
N ASP A 154 14.42 2.58 -14.70
CA ASP A 154 13.48 2.77 -15.80
C ASP A 154 13.81 4.04 -16.60
N ARG A 155 14.81 3.92 -17.48
CA ARG A 155 15.24 5.00 -18.39
C ARG A 155 14.12 5.53 -19.28
N ASN A 156 13.04 4.76 -19.48
CA ASN A 156 11.89 5.16 -20.30
C ASN A 156 10.82 5.91 -19.49
N MET A 157 10.92 5.97 -18.16
CA MET A 157 9.95 6.67 -17.33
C MET A 157 9.86 8.16 -17.68
N LEU A 158 10.98 8.80 -18.03
CA LEU A 158 10.99 10.20 -18.48
C LEU A 158 10.34 10.39 -19.86
N ALA A 159 10.39 9.37 -20.72
CA ALA A 159 9.71 9.40 -22.02
C ALA A 159 8.19 9.27 -21.83
N ASP A 160 7.74 8.31 -21.03
CA ASP A 160 6.33 8.10 -20.68
C ASP A 160 5.71 9.34 -19.99
N LEU A 161 6.47 10.00 -19.10
CA LEU A 161 6.03 11.22 -18.42
C LEU A 161 5.89 12.41 -19.38
N ARG A 162 6.83 12.57 -20.33
CA ARG A 162 6.77 13.63 -21.34
C ARG A 162 5.57 13.46 -22.27
N GLU A 163 5.30 12.23 -22.69
CA GLU A 163 4.19 11.91 -23.60
C GLU A 163 2.82 12.21 -22.95
N LYS A 164 2.63 11.85 -21.67
CA LYS A 164 1.38 12.14 -20.93
C LYS A 164 1.13 13.61 -20.58
N THR A 165 2.17 14.45 -20.54
CA THR A 165 2.01 15.89 -20.27
C THR A 165 1.70 16.72 -21.52
N LEU A 166 1.88 16.14 -22.71
CA LEU A 166 1.75 16.83 -24.00
C LEU A 166 0.55 16.36 -24.84
N GLY A 167 -0.22 15.37 -24.37
CA GLY A 167 -1.48 14.91 -24.98
C GLY A 167 -2.66 15.13 -24.05
#